data_AF-A0A6H1KQI0-F1
#
_entry.id   AF-A0A6H1KQI0-F1
#
_cell.length_a   1.000
_cell.length_b   1.000
_cell.length_c   1.000
_cell.angle_alpha   90.00
_cell.angle_beta   90.00
_cell.angle_gamma   90.00
#
_symmetry.space_group_name_H-M   'P 1'
#
loop_
_entity.id
_entity.type
_entity.pdbx_description
1 polymer ?
#
loop_
_entity_poly.entity_id
_entity_poly.type
_entity_poly.pdbx_seq_one_letter_code
_entity_poly.pdbx_strand_id
1 'polypeptide(L)'
;MSQDSLPAISGPPQFALRARNKPESDTWFTIGQAWEFQVDGGPAYQLRVTMTPVNWDGELLLMPIPGQEKDHAYGQASAEAEGNR
;
A
#
# COMPACT_ATOMS: atom_id res chain seq x y z
N MET A 1 -1.63 -11.16 22.56
CA MET A 1 -1.77 -10.17 21.48
C MET A 1 -2.68 -10.80 20.45
N SER A 2 -3.93 -10.37 20.39
CA SER A 2 -4.87 -10.80 19.36
C SER A 2 -4.25 -10.42 18.01
N GLN A 3 -4.17 -11.41 17.13
CA GLN A 3 -3.75 -11.20 15.75
C GLN A 3 -4.91 -10.50 15.06
N ASP A 4 -5.05 -9.19 15.28
CA ASP A 4 -6.03 -8.38 14.57
C ASP A 4 -5.68 -8.51 13.09
N SER A 5 -6.51 -9.29 12.39
CA SER A 5 -6.35 -9.56 10.98
C SER A 5 -6.32 -8.21 10.27
N LEU A 6 -5.22 -7.94 9.54
CA LEU A 6 -5.10 -6.75 8.72
C LEU A 6 -6.39 -6.59 7.90
N PRO A 7 -6.92 -5.36 7.76
CA PRO A 7 -8.16 -5.15 7.03
C PRO A 7 -8.04 -5.74 5.63
N ALA A 8 -9.11 -6.42 5.19
CA ALA A 8 -9.17 -6.90 3.81
C ALA A 8 -9.24 -5.68 2.90
N ILE A 9 -8.15 -5.40 2.19
CA ILE A 9 -8.15 -4.26 1.28
C ILE A 9 -8.80 -4.65 -0.03
N SER A 10 -9.91 -3.98 -0.34
CA SER A 10 -10.63 -4.08 -1.60
C SER A 10 -10.36 -2.86 -2.47
N GLY A 11 -10.20 -3.07 -3.77
CA GLY A 11 -10.07 -2.00 -4.77
C GLY A 11 -8.65 -1.84 -5.35
N PRO A 12 -8.51 -0.94 -6.33
CA PRO A 12 -7.22 -0.69 -6.97
C PRO A 12 -6.20 -0.07 -5.98
N PRO A 13 -4.90 -0.32 -6.17
CA PRO A 13 -3.86 0.29 -5.34
C PRO A 13 -3.75 1.80 -5.60
N GLN A 14 -3.50 2.58 -4.55
CA GLN A 14 -3.30 4.03 -4.66
C GLN A 14 -1.83 4.39 -4.97
N PHE A 15 -0.88 3.52 -4.61
CA PHE A 15 0.54 3.83 -4.72
C PHE A 15 1.32 2.72 -5.43
N ALA A 16 2.29 3.14 -6.25
CA ALA A 16 3.40 2.30 -6.67
C ALA A 16 4.45 2.28 -5.55
N LEU A 17 4.83 1.07 -5.12
CA LEU A 17 5.91 0.88 -4.16
C LEU A 17 7.24 0.86 -4.92
N ARG A 18 8.17 1.73 -4.54
CA ARG A 18 9.49 1.84 -5.17
C ARG A 18 10.62 1.65 -4.16
N ALA A 19 11.73 1.11 -4.65
CA ALA A 19 13.00 1.01 -3.92
C ALA A 19 14.15 1.49 -4.80
N ARG A 20 15.30 1.81 -4.17
CA ARG A 20 16.55 2.07 -4.89
C ARG A 20 17.22 0.77 -5.30
N ASN A 21 17.92 0.79 -6.44
CA ASN A 21 18.64 -0.38 -6.98
C ASN A 21 19.91 -0.72 -6.20
N LYS A 22 20.45 0.25 -5.47
CA LYS A 22 21.55 0.13 -4.52
C LYS A 22 21.46 1.30 -3.52
N PRO A 23 22.10 1.19 -2.35
CA PRO A 23 22.15 2.30 -1.39
C PRO A 23 22.69 3.57 -2.04
N GLU A 24 22.15 4.72 -1.63
CA GLU A 24 22.55 6.06 -2.09
C GLU A 24 22.36 6.33 -3.59
N SER A 25 21.66 5.46 -4.34
CA SER A 25 21.39 5.70 -5.75
C SER A 25 20.23 6.67 -5.97
N ASP A 26 20.34 7.49 -7.02
CA ASP A 26 19.21 8.31 -7.51
C ASP A 26 18.16 7.50 -8.29
N THR A 27 18.43 6.23 -8.59
CA THR A 27 17.54 5.40 -9.40
C THR A 27 16.54 4.63 -8.55
N TRP A 28 15.27 5.01 -8.66
CA TRP A 28 14.14 4.31 -8.07
C TRP A 28 13.44 3.43 -9.10
N PHE A 29 13.03 2.22 -8.73
CA PHE A 29 12.24 1.34 -9.60
C PHE A 29 11.07 0.75 -8.84
N THR A 30 10.01 0.41 -9.56
CA THR A 30 8.78 -0.14 -8.98
C THR A 30 9.00 -1.59 -8.59
N ILE A 31 8.77 -1.89 -7.31
CA ILE A 31 8.91 -3.24 -6.74
C ILE A 31 7.58 -3.83 -6.26
N GLY A 32 6.49 -3.07 -6.38
CA GLY A 32 5.20 -3.50 -5.90
C GLY A 32 4.16 -2.40 -5.90
N GLN A 33 3.14 -2.61 -5.09
CA GLN A 33 1.98 -1.75 -4.93
C GLN A 33 1.64 -1.58 -3.45
N ALA A 34 0.97 -0.49 -3.13
CA ALA A 34 0.51 -0.24 -1.78
C ALA A 34 -0.89 0.34 -1.76
N TRP A 35 -1.57 0.06 -0.65
CA TRP A 35 -2.87 0.59 -0.33
C TRP A 35 -2.84 1.28 1.02
N GLU A 36 -3.50 2.44 1.10
CA GLU A 36 -3.68 3.16 2.36
C GLU A 36 -4.98 2.76 3.03
N PHE A 37 -4.95 2.64 4.35
CA PHE A 37 -6.12 2.44 5.20
C PHE A 37 -5.97 3.23 6.51
N GLN A 38 -7.07 3.46 7.22
CA GLN A 38 -7.07 4.22 8.47
C GLN A 38 -7.05 3.27 9.67
N VAL A 39 -6.25 3.61 10.69
CA VAL A 39 -6.24 2.98 12.01
C VAL A 39 -6.33 4.06 13.10
N ASP A 40 -6.57 3.68 14.36
CA ASP A 40 -6.73 4.62 15.49
C ASP A 40 -5.51 5.57 15.71
N GLY A 41 -4.36 5.26 15.10
CA GLY A 41 -3.13 6.07 15.13
C GLY A 41 -2.84 6.89 13.87
N GLY A 42 -3.73 6.88 12.87
CA GLY A 42 -3.55 7.58 11.60
C GLY A 42 -3.47 6.65 10.38
N PRO A 43 -2.92 7.12 9.25
CA PRO A 43 -2.83 6.30 8.05
C PRO A 43 -1.83 5.17 8.24
N ALA A 44 -2.23 3.99 7.76
CA ALA A 44 -1.40 2.81 7.65
C ALA A 44 -1.40 2.32 6.20
N TYR A 45 -0.37 1.54 5.85
CA TYR A 45 -0.17 1.05 4.49
C TYR A 45 -0.02 -0.45 4.48
N GLN A 46 -0.75 -1.13 3.59
CA GLN A 46 -0.48 -2.51 3.24
C GLN A 46 0.35 -2.53 1.95
N LEU A 47 1.43 -3.30 1.98
CA LEU A 47 2.37 -3.39 0.87
C LEU A 47 2.27 -4.78 0.23
N ARG A 48 2.20 -4.81 -1.10
CA ARG A 48 2.43 -6.03 -1.88
C ARG A 48 3.69 -5.87 -2.70
N VAL A 49 4.72 -6.62 -2.33
CA VAL A 49 6.00 -6.66 -3.03
C VAL A 49 5.94 -7.75 -4.11
N THR A 50 6.23 -7.40 -5.37
CA THR A 50 6.30 -8.35 -6.49
C THR A 50 7.73 -8.76 -6.81
N MET A 51 8.72 -8.00 -6.35
CA MET A 51 10.13 -8.36 -6.40
C MET A 51 10.88 -7.86 -5.17
N THR A 52 11.81 -8.65 -4.65
CA THR A 52 12.64 -8.23 -3.52
C THR A 52 13.87 -7.47 -4.03
N PRO A 53 14.07 -6.19 -3.63
CA PRO A 53 15.30 -5.48 -3.93
C PRO A 53 16.50 -6.13 -3.22
N VAL A 54 17.50 -6.58 -3.98
CA VAL A 54 18.65 -7.34 -3.45
C VAL A 54 19.69 -6.49 -2.71
N ASN A 55 19.74 -5.17 -2.96
CA ASN A 55 20.64 -4.22 -2.31
C ASN A 55 19.85 -3.07 -1.67
N TRP A 56 18.79 -3.44 -0.95
CA TRP A 56 17.89 -2.47 -0.33
C TRP A 56 18.55 -1.78 0.87
N ASP A 57 18.39 -0.45 0.95
CA ASP A 57 18.90 0.40 2.03
C ASP A 57 17.91 0.59 3.18
N GLY A 58 16.77 -0.09 3.14
CA GLY A 58 15.70 0.05 4.13
C GLY A 58 14.70 1.15 3.79
N GLU A 59 14.91 1.93 2.73
CA GLU A 59 13.99 2.99 2.32
C GLU A 59 13.01 2.52 1.24
N LEU A 60 11.73 2.87 1.41
CA LEU A 60 10.68 2.65 0.43
C LEU A 60 10.03 3.98 0.10
N LEU A 61 9.75 4.18 -1.18
CA LEU A 61 9.02 5.34 -1.66
C LEU A 61 7.64 4.89 -2.15
N LEU A 62 6.60 5.49 -1.57
CA LEU A 62 5.24 5.38 -2.08
C LEU A 62 5.01 6.51 -3.07
N MET A 63 4.76 6.17 -4.32
CA MET A 63 4.48 7.13 -5.39
C MET A 63 3.02 7.02 -5.81
N PRO A 64 2.22 8.10 -5.72
CA PRO A 64 0.81 8.08 -6.15
C PRO A 64 0.67 7.59 -7.59
N ILE A 65 -0.32 6.74 -7.84
CA ILE A 65 -0.66 6.28 -9.19
C ILE A 65 -1.60 7.32 -9.84
N PRO A 66 -1.23 7.92 -10.99
CA PRO A 66 -2.05 8.93 -11.63
C PRO A 66 -3.47 8.41 -11.94
N GLY A 67 -4.48 9.24 -11.68
CA GLY A 67 -5.88 8.91 -11.96
C GLY A 67 -6.57 8.04 -10.90
N GLN A 68 -5.85 7.58 -9.87
CA GLN A 68 -6.46 6.94 -8.68
C GLN A 68 -6.82 7.95 -7.58
N GLU A 69 -6.50 9.23 -7.79
CA GLU A 69 -6.72 10.33 -6.84
C GLU A 69 -8.19 10.78 -6.71
N LYS A 70 -9.07 10.36 -7.64
CA LYS A 70 -10.45 10.91 -7.75
C LYS A 70 -11.55 10.10 -7.08
N ASP A 71 -11.29 8.86 -6.69
CA ASP A 71 -12.26 7.99 -5.99
C ASP A 71 -11.96 7.89 -4.48
N HIS A 72 -11.35 8.93 -3.91
CA HIS A 72 -11.03 9.05 -2.49
C HIS A 72 -12.30 9.28 -1.64
N ALA A 73 -13.18 8.29 -1.56
CA ALA A 73 -14.01 8.09 -0.39
C ALA A 73 -13.12 7.48 0.71
N TYR A 74 -12.49 8.36 1.50
CA TYR A 74 -11.69 7.93 2.65
C TYR A 74 -12.56 7.09 3.58
N GLY A 75 -12.25 5.79 3.68
CA GLY A 75 -12.84 4.89 4.67
C GLY A 75 -14.30 4.52 4.41
N GLN A 76 -14.56 3.63 3.46
CA GLN A 76 -15.74 2.74 3.50
C GLN A 76 -15.56 1.60 2.50
N ALA A 77 -14.96 0.49 2.93
CA ALA A 77 -15.12 -0.79 2.23
C ALA A 77 -14.99 -1.97 3.20
N SER A 78 -15.52 -1.81 4.41
CA SER A 78 -15.68 -2.90 5.38
C SER A 78 -17.13 -3.11 5.82
N ALA A 79 -18.12 -2.53 5.11
CA ALA A 79 -19.54 -2.67 5.46
C ALA A 79 -20.40 -3.46 4.45
N GLU A 80 -19.89 -3.89 3.29
CA GLU A 80 -20.74 -4.51 2.26
C GLU A 80 -20.49 -6.01 2.01
N ALA A 81 -19.59 -6.67 2.76
CA ALA A 81 -19.33 -8.10 2.59
C ALA A 81 -20.18 -9.02 3.49
N GLU A 82 -20.98 -8.47 4.41
CA GLU A 82 -21.82 -9.26 5.33
C GLU A 82 -23.30 -8.91 5.17
N GLY A 83 -23.99 -9.55 4.23
CA GLY A 83 -25.44 -9.44 4.18
C GLY A 83 -26.11 -9.77 2.85
N ASN A 84 -25.88 -10.94 2.28
CA ASN A 84 -26.94 -11.58 1.48
C ASN A 84 -26.74 -13.10 1.38
N ARG A 85 -27.30 -13.83 2.34
CA ARG A 85 -27.76 -15.21 2.20
C ARG A 85 -29.04 -15.39 2.99
#